data_AF-A7KH69-F1
#
_entry.id   AF-A7KH69-F1
#
_cell.length_a   1.000
_cell.length_b   1.000
_cell.length_c   1.000
_cell.angle_alpha   90.00
_cell.angle_beta   90.00
_cell.angle_gamma   90.00
#
_symmetry.space_group_name_H-M   'P 1'
#
loop_
_entity.id
_entity.type
_entity.pdbx_description
1 polymer ?
#
loop_
_entity_poly.entity_id
_entity_poly.type
_entity_poly.pdbx_seq_one_letter_code
_entity_poly.pdbx_strand_id
1 'polypeptide(L)' 'MAKTLNFVCAMILFISLFLVSKNVALYIIECKTDADCPISKLNMYNWRCIKSSCHLYKVIQFMV' A
#
# COMPACT_ATOMS: atom_id res chain seq x y z
N MET A 1 8.34 2.62 37.70
CA MET A 1 8.57 1.35 36.97
C MET A 1 7.41 1.00 36.03
N ALA A 2 6.15 1.02 36.48
CA ALA A 2 4.98 0.75 35.61
C ALA A 2 4.78 1.75 34.45
N LYS A 3 5.07 3.04 34.66
CA LYS A 3 4.99 4.07 33.60
C LYS A 3 5.92 3.79 32.41
N THR A 4 7.13 3.32 32.68
CA THR A 4 8.13 3.00 31.65
C THR A 4 7.71 1.76 30.85
N LEU A 5 7.14 0.76 31.53
CA LEU A 5 6.57 -0.44 30.91
C LEU A 5 5.42 -0.11 29.96
N ASN A 6 4.50 0.78 30.38
CA ASN A 6 3.40 1.24 29.54
C ASN A 6 3.88 1.99 28.29
N PHE A 7 4.93 2.80 28.42
CA PHE A 7 5.52 3.52 27.31
C PHE A 7 6.16 2.57 26.28
N VAL A 8 6.90 1.56 26.75
CA VAL A 8 7.50 0.53 25.88
C VAL A 8 6.42 -0.29 25.17
N CYS A 9 5.34 -0.68 25.87
CA CYS A 9 4.20 -1.36 25.23
C CYS A 9 3.55 -0.51 24.13
N ALA A 10 3.32 0.78 24.37
CA ALA A 10 2.77 1.67 23.36
C ALA A 10 3.69 1.77 22.13
N MET A 11 5.00 1.91 22.33
CA MET A 11 5.97 1.93 21.21
C MET A 11 5.95 0.63 20.41
N ILE A 12 5.92 -0.52 21.07
CA ILE A 12 5.86 -1.82 20.39
C ILE A 12 4.58 -1.91 19.55
N LEU A 13 3.43 -1.51 20.09
CA LEU A 13 2.16 -1.49 19.35
C LEU A 13 2.23 -0.60 18.10
N PHE A 14 2.80 0.61 18.23
CA PHE A 14 2.98 1.51 17.08
C PHE A 14 3.89 0.91 16.00
N ILE A 15 5.01 0.30 16.40
CA ILE A 15 5.94 -0.34 15.48
C ILE A 15 5.28 -1.53 14.77
N SER A 16 4.56 -2.38 15.50
CA SER A 16 3.81 -3.51 14.94
C SER A 16 2.76 -3.06 13.92
N LEU A 17 1.98 -2.02 14.22
CA LEU A 17 1.00 -1.46 13.29
C LEU A 17 1.67 -0.93 12.02
N PHE A 18 2.81 -0.26 12.15
CA PHE A 18 3.56 0.26 11.00
C PHE A 18 4.13 -0.87 10.12
N LEU A 19 4.68 -1.93 10.72
CA LEU A 19 5.15 -3.12 10.01
C LEU A 19 4.03 -3.82 9.24
N VAL A 20 2.85 -3.97 9.87
CA VAL A 20 1.66 -4.54 9.20
C VAL A 20 1.24 -3.67 8.02
N SER A 21 1.18 -2.34 8.17
CA SER A 21 0.84 -1.43 7.08
C SER A 21 1.84 -1.51 5.91
N LYS A 22 3.14 -1.68 6.18
CA LYS A 22 4.14 -1.86 5.12
C LYS A 22 3.98 -3.18 4.37
N ASN A 23 3.63 -4.26 5.07
CA ASN A 23 3.36 -5.54 4.42
C ASN A 23 2.10 -5.51 3.54
N VAL A 24 1.07 -4.74 3.92
CA VAL A 24 -0.12 -4.54 3.08
C VAL A 24 0.20 -3.73 1.82
N ALA A 25 1.09 -2.72 1.90
CA ALA A 25 1.57 -2.00 0.72
C ALA A 25 2.43 -2.87 -0.22
N LEU A 26 2.97 -3.98 0.29
CA LEU A 26 3.76 -4.98 -0.44
C LEU A 26 2.93 -6.17 -0.91
N TYR A 27 1.59 -6.11 -0.93
CA TYR A 27 0.78 -6.96 -1.81
C TYR A 27 1.03 -6.54 -3.26
N ILE A 28 2.27 -6.77 -3.69
CA ILE A 28 2.77 -6.65 -5.04
C ILE A 28 2.12 -7.81 -5.77
N ILE A 29 1.00 -7.52 -6.42
CA ILE A 29 0.42 -8.44 -7.40
C ILE A 29 1.44 -8.49 -8.54
N GLU A 30 2.03 -9.66 -8.75
CA GLU A 30 2.90 -9.87 -9.88
C GLU A 30 2.10 -9.77 -11.18
N CYS A 31 2.67 -9.12 -12.19
CA CYS A 31 2.02 -8.90 -13.47
C CYS A 31 3.04 -9.01 -14.62
N LYS A 32 2.56 -9.38 -15.81
CA LYS A 32 3.36 -9.32 -17.05
C LYS A 32 2.92 -8.16 -17.93
N THR A 33 1.64 -7.82 -17.87
CA THR A 33 0.98 -6.78 -18.63
C THR A 33 0.03 -5.99 -17.72
N ASP A 34 -0.38 -4.80 -18.15
CA ASP A 34 -1.35 -3.97 -17.41
C ASP A 34 -2.71 -4.68 -17.23
N ALA A 35 -3.05 -5.62 -18.11
CA ALA A 35 -4.29 -6.40 -18.05
C ALA A 35 -4.30 -7.44 -16.92
N ASP A 36 -3.14 -7.83 -16.40
CA ASP A 36 -3.03 -8.74 -15.26
C ASP A 36 -3.35 -8.03 -13.93
N CYS A 37 -3.34 -6.70 -13.93
CA CYS A 37 -3.64 -5.91 -12.75
C CYS A 37 -5.15 -5.75 -12.53
N PRO A 38 -5.59 -5.66 -11.26
CA PRO A 38 -7.01 -5.48 -10.96
C PRO A 38 -7.53 -4.18 -11.57
N ILE A 39 -8.74 -4.22 -12.12
CA ILE A 39 -9.41 -3.02 -12.60
C ILE A 39 -9.84 -2.21 -11.38
N SER A 40 -9.38 -0.97 -11.30
CA SER A 40 -9.81 -0.03 -10.28
C SER A 40 -11.30 0.29 -10.47
N LYS A 41 -12.10 0.14 -9.40
CA LYS A 41 -13.52 0.56 -9.39
C LYS A 41 -13.70 2.08 -9.36
N LEU A 42 -12.62 2.81 -9.09
CA LEU A 42 -12.60 4.27 -9.01
C LEU A 42 -11.94 4.82 -10.27
N ASN A 43 -12.68 5.58 -11.08
CA ASN A 43 -12.18 6.20 -12.33
C ASN A 43 -10.97 7.14 -12.12
N MET A 44 -10.69 7.53 -10.88
CA MET A 44 -9.56 8.41 -10.52
C MET A 44 -8.23 7.66 -10.37
N TYR A 45 -8.26 6.33 -10.38
CA TYR A 45 -7.07 5.51 -10.22
C TYR A 45 -7.00 4.51 -11.36
N ASN A 46 -5.79 4.20 -11.81
CA ASN A 46 -5.53 3.12 -12.76
C ASN A 46 -4.36 2.30 -12.26
N TRP A 47 -4.44 0.98 -12.40
CA TRP A 47 -3.32 0.09 -12.10
C TRP A 47 -2.43 -0.04 -13.33
N ARG A 48 -1.11 -0.03 -13.12
CA ARG A 48 -0.13 -0.30 -14.18
C ARG A 48 0.87 -1.33 -13.70
N CYS A 49 1.28 -2.20 -14.61
CA CYS A 49 2.33 -3.16 -14.39
C CYS A 49 3.69 -2.52 -14.61
N ILE A 50 4.47 -2.37 -13.55
CA ILE A 50 5.82 -1.80 -13.62
C ILE A 50 6.76 -2.71 -12.88
N LYS A 51 7.86 -3.11 -13.55
CA LYS A 51 8.86 -4.03 -13.00
C LYS A 51 8.23 -5.33 -12.44
N SER A 52 7.26 -5.85 -13.18
CA SER A 52 6.49 -7.05 -12.84
C SER A 52 5.62 -6.92 -11.60
N SER A 53 5.29 -5.70 -11.17
CA SER A 53 4.40 -5.43 -10.04
C SER A 53 3.29 -4.44 -10.39
N CYS A 54 2.07 -4.69 -9.93
CA CYS A 54 0.96 -3.75 -10.11
C CYS A 54 1.11 -2.55 -9.17
N HIS A 55 1.16 -1.36 -9.74
CA HIS A 55 1.22 -0.09 -9.04
C HIS A 55 -0.03 0.73 -9.31
N LEU A 56 -0.62 1.30 -8.25
CA LEU A 56 -1.78 2.19 -8.35
C LEU A 56 -1.31 3.60 -8.69
N TYR A 57 -1.77 4.14 -9.82
CA TYR A 57 -1.54 5.51 -10.23
C TYR A 57 -2.83 6.32 -10.14
N LYS A 58 -2.73 7.53 -9.59
CA LYS A 58 -3.82 8.50 -9.70
C LYS A 58 -3.85 9.02 -11.14
N VAL A 59 -4.95 8.81 -11.83
CA VAL A 59 -5.21 9.45 -13.12
C VAL A 59 -5.61 10.88 -12.79
N ILE A 60 -4.64 11.81 -12.85
CA ILE A 60 -4.97 13.23 -12.88
C ILE A 60 -5.73 13.44 -14.19
N GLN A 61 -7.05 13.65 -14.12
CA GLN A 61 -7.83 14.11 -15.27
C GLN A 61 -7.29 15.48 -15.68
N PHE A 62 -6.25 15.52 -16.51
CA PHE A 62 -6.10 16.61 -17.47
C PHE A 62 -7.11 16.34 -18.58
N MET A 63 -8.38 16.64 -18.30
CA MET A 63 -9.33 16.96 -19.36
C MET A 63 -9.16 18.45 -19.65
N VAL A 64 -8.37 18.76 -20.67
CA VAL A 64 -8.55 19.95 -21.52
C VAL A 64 -8.76 19.42 -22.93
#